data_AF-A0AAN9Z1F6-F1
#
_entry.id   AF-A0AAN9Z1F6-F1
#
_cell.length_a   1.000
_cell.length_b   1.000
_cell.length_c   1.000
_cell.angle_alpha   90.00
_cell.angle_beta   90.00
_cell.angle_gamma   90.00
#
_symmetry.space_group_name_H-M   'P 1'
#
loop_
_entity.id
_entity.type
_entity.pdbx_description
1 polymer ?
#
loop_
_entity_poly.entity_id
_entity_poly.type
_entity_poly.pdbx_seq_one_letter_code
_entity_poly.pdbx_strand_id
1 'polypeptide(L)'
;MYYQLNNFTLRLIGCHGTTPYYPIDSIPARKMSSSKTIPGTNVEYGQVPLSIRLKMERFQLADGVPVHLKGGPLDKVLFTITVGLCLVGLGLSANMFYGMSYPKKA
;
A
#
# COMPACT_ATOMS: atom_id res chain seq x y z
N MET A 1 -3.49 1.21 -17.93
CA MET A 1 -3.51 2.41 -17.06
C MET A 1 -2.62 2.11 -15.87
N TYR A 2 -1.64 2.97 -15.58
CA TYR A 2 -0.71 2.75 -14.46
C TYR A 2 -1.26 3.41 -13.20
N TYR A 3 -1.05 2.80 -12.04
CA TYR A 3 -1.53 3.33 -10.78
C TYR A 3 -0.33 3.62 -9.87
N GLN A 4 -0.27 4.83 -9.34
CA GLN A 4 0.76 5.23 -8.39
C GLN A 4 0.18 5.14 -6.98
N LEU A 5 0.92 4.51 -6.06
CA LEU A 5 0.52 4.46 -4.66
C LEU A 5 0.84 5.82 -4.02
N ASN A 6 -0.18 6.48 -3.48
CA ASN A 6 0.02 7.69 -2.69
C ASN A 6 0.63 7.30 -1.33
N ASN A 7 1.86 7.74 -1.04
CA ASN A 7 2.56 7.39 0.20
C ASN A 7 1.86 7.91 1.47
N PHE A 8 1.05 8.96 1.37
CA PHE A 8 0.34 9.53 2.51
C PHE A 8 -1.02 8.84 2.75
N THR A 9 -1.79 8.62 1.68
CA THR A 9 -3.16 8.05 1.81
C THR A 9 -3.23 6.55 1.55
N LEU A 10 -2.13 5.96 1.07
CA LEU A 10 -2.05 4.57 0.61
C LEU A 10 -3.13 4.19 -0.42
N ARG A 11 -3.70 5.18 -1.12
CA ARG A 11 -4.66 5.01 -2.20
C ARG A 11 -3.93 4.86 -3.53
N LEU A 12 -4.48 4.04 -4.41
CA LEU A 12 -4.06 4.00 -5.80
C LEU A 12 -4.67 5.21 -6.53
N ILE A 13 -3.81 6.06 -7.06
CA ILE A 13 -4.20 7.17 -7.92
C ILE A 13 -4.00 6.72 -9.36
N GLY A 14 -4.99 6.94 -10.22
CA GLY A 14 -4.84 6.73 -11.66
C GLY A 14 -3.75 7.66 -12.19
N CYS A 15 -2.60 7.10 -12.57
CA CYS A 15 -1.55 7.85 -13.24
C CYS A 15 -1.81 7.79 -14.74
N HIS A 16 -2.06 8.95 -15.35
CA HIS A 16 -2.21 9.08 -16.80
C HIS A 16 -0.85 9.06 -17.54
N GLY A 17 0.25 8.86 -16.81
CA GLY A 17 1.60 8.69 -17.32
C GLY A 17 2.06 7.23 -17.29
N THR A 18 2.74 6.81 -18.36
CA THR A 18 3.39 5.50 -18.52
C THR A 18 4.61 5.38 -17.61
N THR A 19 4.43 5.44 -16.30
CA THR A 19 5.51 5.15 -15.34
C THR A 19 5.15 3.85 -14.60
N PRO A 20 5.57 2.67 -15.09
CA PRO A 20 5.77 1.54 -14.20
C PRO A 20 6.79 1.93 -13.13
N TYR A 21 6.66 1.38 -11.92
CA TYR A 21 7.57 1.63 -10.80
C TYR A 21 9.06 1.36 -11.15
N TYR A 22 9.80 2.36 -11.67
CA TYR A 22 11.28 2.55 -11.60
C TYR A 22 11.67 3.88 -12.32
N PRO A 23 12.94 4.35 -12.18
CA PRO A 23 13.33 5.60 -11.52
C PRO A 23 12.84 6.90 -12.19
N ILE A 24 12.92 8.02 -11.46
CA ILE A 24 12.58 9.38 -11.91
C ILE A 24 13.50 9.80 -13.07
N ASP A 25 13.01 9.76 -14.31
CA ASP A 25 13.65 10.42 -15.46
C ASP A 25 12.70 11.44 -16.11
N SER A 26 13.25 12.61 -16.46
CA SER A 26 12.54 13.87 -16.68
C SER A 26 12.05 14.14 -18.13
N ILE A 27 11.83 13.11 -18.95
CA ILE A 27 11.55 13.30 -20.39
C ILE A 27 10.06 13.08 -20.72
N PRO A 28 9.37 14.02 -21.41
CA PRO A 28 7.92 13.94 -21.63
C PRO A 28 7.53 12.83 -22.61
N ALA A 29 6.40 12.19 -22.31
CA ALA A 29 5.93 10.92 -22.85
C ALA A 29 5.77 10.88 -24.39
N ARG A 30 6.59 10.05 -25.04
CA ARG A 30 6.34 9.57 -26.40
C ARG A 30 5.22 8.53 -26.36
N LYS A 31 4.18 8.72 -27.18
CA LYS A 31 3.04 7.80 -27.37
C LYS A 31 3.54 6.37 -27.61
N MET A 32 3.48 5.52 -26.58
CA MET A 32 4.03 4.17 -26.64
C MET A 32 3.05 3.28 -27.43
N SER A 33 3.50 2.85 -28.61
CA SER A 33 2.89 1.73 -29.33
C SER A 33 2.82 0.52 -28.41
N SER A 34 1.73 -0.23 -28.49
CA SER A 34 1.44 -1.43 -27.69
C SER A 34 2.39 -2.58 -28.01
N SER A 35 3.68 -2.43 -27.71
CA SER A 35 4.67 -3.49 -27.84
C SER A 35 4.73 -4.25 -26.53
N LYS A 36 4.41 -5.55 -26.56
CA LYS A 36 4.47 -6.46 -25.42
C LYS A 36 5.91 -6.89 -25.10
N THR A 37 6.86 -5.97 -25.27
CA THR A 37 8.30 -6.23 -25.21
C THR A 37 8.91 -5.40 -24.08
N ILE A 38 9.87 -5.97 -23.35
CA ILE A 38 10.57 -5.25 -22.30
C ILE A 38 11.32 -4.07 -22.95
N PRO A 39 11.15 -2.82 -22.47
CA PRO A 39 11.81 -1.64 -23.03
C PRO A 39 13.32 -1.84 -23.19
N GLY A 40 13.86 -1.54 -24.37
CA GLY A 40 15.28 -1.71 -24.68
C GLY A 40 15.71 -3.14 -25.03
N THR A 41 14.77 -4.08 -25.17
CA THR A 41 15.05 -5.46 -25.60
C THR A 41 14.05 -5.93 -26.67
N ASN A 42 14.32 -7.07 -27.32
CA ASN A 42 13.38 -7.78 -28.20
C ASN A 42 12.63 -8.91 -27.46
N VAL A 43 12.70 -8.95 -26.12
CA VAL A 43 12.15 -10.04 -25.32
C VAL A 43 10.70 -9.73 -24.95
N GLU A 44 9.77 -10.59 -25.34
CA GLU A 44 8.36 -10.50 -24.94
C GLU A 44 8.23 -10.74 -23.43
N TYR A 45 7.35 -9.99 -22.77
CA TYR A 45 7.02 -10.28 -21.38
C TYR A 45 6.48 -11.71 -21.24
N GLY A 46 7.08 -12.50 -20.36
CA GLY A 46 6.57 -13.82 -20.00
C GLY A 46 5.12 -13.74 -19.51
N GLN A 47 4.32 -14.78 -19.80
CA GLN A 47 2.92 -14.79 -19.38
C GLN A 47 2.82 -14.78 -17.84
N VAL A 48 2.09 -13.80 -17.30
CA VAL A 48 1.84 -13.70 -15.86
C VAL A 48 0.90 -14.84 -15.46
N PRO A 49 1.25 -15.65 -14.44
CA PRO A 49 0.38 -16.72 -13.98
C PRO A 49 -0.96 -16.16 -13.49
N LEU A 50 -2.04 -16.91 -13.74
CA LEU A 50 -3.41 -16.45 -13.52
C LEU A 50 -3.68 -16.01 -12.06
N SER A 51 -3.07 -16.68 -11.09
CA SER A 51 -3.18 -16.33 -9.67
C SER A 51 -2.64 -14.93 -9.34
N ILE A 52 -1.56 -14.50 -10.00
CA ILE A 52 -0.98 -13.17 -9.83
C ILE A 52 -1.84 -12.13 -10.55
N ARG A 53 -2.34 -12.45 -11.76
CA ARG A 53 -3.22 -11.56 -12.53
C ARG A 53 -4.48 -11.19 -11.74
N LEU A 54 -5.13 -12.17 -11.10
CA LEU A 54 -6.32 -11.92 -10.27
C LEU A 54 -6.02 -11.03 -9.05
N LYS A 55 -4.85 -11.20 -8.42
CA LYS A 55 -4.42 -10.33 -7.32
C LYS A 55 -4.16 -8.91 -7.82
N MET A 56 -3.45 -8.77 -8.94
CA MET A 56 -3.19 -7.47 -9.57
C MET A 56 -4.49 -6.74 -9.88
N GLU A 57 -5.47 -7.43 -10.47
CA GLU A 57 -6.79 -6.86 -10.78
C GLU A 57 -7.50 -6.36 -9.50
N ARG A 58 -7.51 -7.19 -8.44
CA ARG A 58 -8.12 -6.81 -7.15
C ARG A 58 -7.47 -5.59 -6.52
N PHE A 59 -6.13 -5.51 -6.51
CA PHE A 59 -5.41 -4.38 -5.92
C PHE A 59 -5.41 -3.14 -6.81
N GLN A 60 -5.59 -3.29 -8.12
CA GLN A 60 -5.65 -2.16 -9.07
C GLN A 60 -7.06 -1.57 -9.23
N LEU A 61 -8.10 -2.21 -8.68
CA LEU A 61 -9.47 -1.72 -8.76
C LEU A 61 -9.62 -0.37 -8.01
N ALA A 62 -10.21 0.63 -8.65
CA ALA A 62 -10.30 2.00 -8.16
C ALA A 62 -11.46 2.23 -7.16
N ASP A 63 -11.51 1.46 -6.07
CA ASP A 63 -12.60 1.54 -5.07
C ASP A 63 -12.41 2.63 -4.00
N GLY A 64 -11.29 3.37 -4.05
CA GLY A 64 -10.94 4.33 -3.00
C GLY A 64 -10.63 3.73 -1.61
N VAL A 65 -10.59 2.39 -1.49
CA VAL A 65 -10.17 1.70 -0.26
C VAL A 65 -8.64 1.77 -0.14
N PRO A 66 -8.09 2.15 1.03
CA PRO A 66 -6.64 2.19 1.22
C PRO A 66 -6.04 0.78 1.14
N VAL A 67 -4.76 0.68 0.74
CA VAL A 67 -4.11 -0.61 0.45
C VAL A 67 -4.17 -1.62 1.61
N HIS A 68 -4.11 -1.14 2.85
CA HIS A 68 -4.11 -1.99 4.05
C HIS A 68 -5.50 -2.53 4.42
N LEU A 69 -6.58 -2.09 3.75
CA LEU A 69 -7.93 -2.63 3.91
C LEU A 69 -8.45 -3.30 2.62
N LYS A 70 -7.60 -3.42 1.60
CA LYS A 70 -8.00 -3.85 0.25
C LYS A 70 -8.16 -5.38 0.13
N GLY A 71 -7.51 -6.14 0.99
CA GLY A 71 -7.60 -7.60 1.05
C GLY A 71 -8.95 -8.10 1.56
N GLY A 72 -9.70 -7.30 2.31
CA GLY A 72 -11.11 -7.55 2.62
C GLY A 72 -11.47 -7.37 4.10
N PRO A 73 -12.54 -8.05 4.59
CA PRO A 73 -13.02 -7.90 5.96
C PRO A 73 -12.01 -8.36 7.02
N LEU A 74 -11.20 -9.37 6.71
CA LEU A 74 -10.14 -9.87 7.61
C LEU A 74 -9.15 -8.75 7.94
N ASP A 75 -8.72 -8.00 6.93
CA ASP A 75 -7.79 -6.87 7.11
C ASP A 75 -8.34 -5.83 8.09
N LYS A 76 -9.66 -5.57 8.05
CA LYS A 76 -10.32 -4.65 9.00
C LYS A 76 -10.26 -5.19 10.42
N VAL A 77 -10.60 -6.46 10.63
CA VAL A 77 -10.58 -7.08 11.96
C VAL A 77 -9.16 -7.05 12.53
N LEU A 78 -8.18 -7.47 11.72
CA LEU A 78 -6.78 -7.49 12.13
C LEU A 78 -6.30 -6.08 12.50
N PHE A 79 -6.58 -5.08 11.67
CA PHE A 79 -6.25 -3.69 11.95
C PHE A 79 -6.88 -3.18 13.25
N THR A 80 -8.17 -3.44 13.46
CA THR A 80 -8.87 -3.00 14.68
C THR A 80 -8.31 -3.65 15.95
N ILE A 81 -7.96 -4.93 15.89
CA ILE A 81 -7.34 -5.64 17.02
C ILE A 81 -5.98 -5.03 17.33
N THR A 82 -5.12 -4.81 16.32
CA THR A 82 -3.80 -4.21 16.51
C THR A 82 -3.90 -2.82 17.14
N VAL A 83 -4.78 -1.96 16.62
CA VAL A 83 -4.99 -0.61 17.17
C VAL A 83 -5.51 -0.69 18.61
N GLY A 84 -6.48 -1.57 18.89
CA GLY A 84 -7.01 -1.77 20.23
C GLY A 84 -5.94 -2.19 21.23
N LEU A 85 -5.09 -3.15 20.84
CA LEU A 85 -4.00 -3.64 21.69
C LEU A 85 -2.94 -2.55 21.95
N CYS A 86 -2.62 -1.73 20.94
CA CYS A 86 -1.72 -0.59 21.11
C CYS A 86 -2.28 0.45 22.09
N LEU A 87 -3.57 0.78 22.00
CA LEU A 87 -4.20 1.74 22.91
C LEU A 87 -4.24 1.21 24.35
N VAL A 88 -4.54 -0.07 24.54
CA VAL A 88 -4.50 -0.73 25.86
C VAL A 88 -3.07 -0.71 26.42
N GLY A 89 -2.08 -1.08 25.61
CA GLY A 89 -0.67 -1.05 26.00
C GLY A 89 -0.23 0.35 26.45
N LEU A 90 -0.56 1.39 25.67
CA LEU A 90 -0.26 2.78 26.01
C LEU A 90 -0.92 3.22 27.33
N GLY A 91 -2.18 2.82 27.56
CA GLY A 91 -2.88 3.11 28.82
C GLY A 91 -2.21 2.45 30.03
N LEU A 92 -1.80 1.19 29.91
CA LEU A 92 -1.08 0.47 30.96
C LEU A 92 0.29 1.11 31.23
N SER A 93 1.02 1.47 30.18
CA SER A 93 2.29 2.20 30.32
C SER A 93 2.09 3.54 31.02
N ALA A 94 1.08 4.32 30.63
CA ALA A 94 0.79 5.60 31.26
C ALA A 94 0.45 5.45 32.75
N ASN A 95 -0.33 4.43 33.14
CA ASN A 95 -0.61 4.15 34.54
C ASN A 95 0.66 3.79 35.32
N MET A 96 1.56 3.00 34.74
CA MET A 96 2.85 2.67 35.33
C MET A 96 3.71 3.93 35.55
N PHE A 97 3.81 4.80 34.54
CA PHE A 97 4.53 6.06 34.66
C PHE A 97 3.92 6.97 35.74
N TYR A 98 2.59 7.09 35.80
CA TYR A 98 1.93 7.90 36.82
C TYR A 98 2.19 7.38 38.24
N GLY A 99 2.10 6.05 38.44
CA GLY A 99 2.36 5.42 39.74
C GLY A 99 3.81 5.58 40.22
N MET A 100 4.79 5.66 39.30
CA MET A 100 6.19 5.94 39.64
C MET A 100 6.49 7.44 39.78
N SER A 101 5.73 8.31 39.09
CA SER A 101 5.97 9.75 39.09
C SER A 101 5.64 10.42 40.43
N TYR A 102 4.71 9.87 41.21
CA TYR A 102 4.33 10.44 42.50
C TYR A 102 4.60 9.44 43.62
N PRO A 103 5.40 9.80 44.64
CA PRO A 103 5.63 8.92 45.77
C PRO A 103 4.32 8.70 46.52
N LYS A 104 3.97 7.43 46.73
CA LYS A 104 2.82 7.06 47.53
C LYS A 104 3.16 7.39 48.99
N LYS A 105 2.38 8.27 49.63
CA LYS A 105 2.56 8.57 51.06
C LYS A 105 2.41 7.26 51.86
N ALA A 106 3.39 6.99 52.71
CA ALA A 106 3.38 5.89 53.68
C ALA A 106 2.37 6.16 54.80
#